data_AF-A0A9E4BJW5-F1
#
_entry.id   AF-A0A9E4BJW5-F1
#
_cell.length_a   1.000
_cell.length_b   1.000
_cell.length_c   1.000
_cell.angle_alpha   90.00
_cell.angle_beta   90.00
_cell.angle_gamma   90.00
#
_symmetry.space_group_name_H-M   'P 1'
#
loop_
_entity.id
_entity.type
_entity.pdbx_description
1 polymer ?
#
loop_
_entity_poly.entity_id
_entity_poly.type
_entity_poly.pdbx_seq_one_letter_code
_entity_poly.pdbx_strand_id
1 'polypeptide(L)' 'MKSLLVTGSSGLIGSEVCIYFAEQGYIVHGIDN' A
#
# COMPACT_ATOMS: atom_id res chain seq x y z
N MET A 1 9.70 9.10 8.74
CA MET A 1 8.48 8.49 8.19
C MET A 1 8.77 8.11 6.75
N LYS A 2 8.50 6.87 6.32
CA LYS A 2 8.77 6.41 4.95
C LYS A 2 7.45 6.43 4.16
N SER A 3 7.51 6.84 2.89
CA SER A 3 6.35 6.84 1.99
C SER A 3 6.48 5.73 0.96
N LEU A 4 5.36 5.09 0.62
CA LEU A 4 5.26 4.00 -0.36
C LEU A 4 4.12 4.29 -1.34
N LEU A 5 4.40 4.19 -2.64
CA LEU A 5 3.39 4.20 -3.70
C LEU A 5 3.12 2.75 -4.14
N VAL A 6 1.87 2.32 -4.12
CA VAL A 6 1.43 0.98 -4.53
C VAL A 6 0.43 1.13 -5.68
N THR A 7 0.76 0.60 -6.85
CA THR A 7 -0.17 0.50 -7.98
C THR A 7 -0.86 -0.86 -7.98
N GLY A 8 -2.13 -0.92 -8.38
CA GLY A 8 -2.91 -2.16 -8.25
C GLY A 8 -3.27 -2.45 -6.78
N SER A 9 -3.38 -1.41 -5.95
CA SER A 9 -3.57 -1.49 -4.50
C SER A 9 -4.86 -2.17 -4.05
N SER A 10 -5.85 -2.32 -4.92
CA SER A 10 -7.13 -2.98 -4.65
C SER A 10 -7.13 -4.44 -5.08
N GLY A 11 -6.06 -4.90 -5.74
CA GLY A 11 -5.88 -6.30 -6.10
C GLY A 11 -5.55 -7.19 -4.90
N LEU A 12 -5.65 -8.51 -5.08
CA LEU A 12 -5.40 -9.51 -4.04
C LEU A 12 -4.04 -9.30 -3.34
N ILE A 13 -2.98 -9.06 -4.10
CA ILE A 13 -1.63 -8.85 -3.54
C ILE A 13 -1.43 -7.39 -3.10
N GLY A 14 -1.92 -6.43 -3.89
CA GLY A 14 -1.72 -5.00 -3.61
C GLY A 14 -2.36 -4.56 -2.30
N SER A 15 -3.51 -5.12 -1.95
CA SER A 15 -4.22 -4.83 -0.70
C SER A 15 -3.44 -5.33 0.52
N GLU A 16 -2.93 -6.56 0.48
CA GLU A 16 -2.07 -7.10 1.55
C GLU A 16 -0.78 -6.31 1.73
N VAL A 17 -0.16 -5.85 0.62
CA VAL A 17 1.02 -4.98 0.67
C VAL A 17 0.68 -3.65 1.35
N CYS A 18 -0.46 -3.03 1.02
CA CYS A 18 -0.88 -1.78 1.64
C CYS A 18 -1.10 -1.93 3.15
N ILE A 19 -1.80 -2.99 3.57
CA ILE A 19 -2.06 -3.28 4.99
C ILE A 19 -0.74 -3.50 5.73
N TYR A 20 0.11 -4.40 5.23
CA TYR A 20 1.37 -4.73 5.87
C TYR A 20 2.24 -3.48 6.12
N PHE A 21 2.42 -2.63 5.10
CA PHE A 21 3.28 -1.44 5.25
C PHE A 21 2.63 -0.32 6.07
N ALA A 22 1.30 -0.18 6.03
CA ALA A 22 0.58 0.74 6.91
C ALA A 22 0.80 0.37 8.39
N GLU A 23 0.75 -0.93 8.74
CA GLU A 23 1.03 -1.42 10.10
C GLU A 23 2.49 -1.17 10.54
N GLN A 24 3.43 -1.16 9.59
CA GLN A 24 4.83 -0.78 9.86
C GLN A 24 5.04 0.74 9.95
N GLY A 25 3.98 1.55 9.90
CA GLY A 25 4.03 3.00 10.03
C GLY A 25 4.47 3.75 8.77
N TYR A 26 4.32 3.12 7.60
CA TYR A 26 4.55 3.81 6.32
C TYR A 26 3.33 4.66 5.96
N ILE A 27 3.57 5.77 5.28
CA ILE A 27 2.52 6.51 4.57
C ILE A 27 2.33 5.81 3.22
N VAL A 28 1.23 5.06 3.09
CA VAL A 28 0.91 4.31 1.87
C VAL A 28 -0.01 5.13 0.97
N HIS A 29 0.36 5.29 -0.30
CA HIS A 29 -0.47 5.85 -1.36
C HIS A 29 -0.83 4.75 -2.34
N GLY A 30 -2.08 4.28 -2.30
CA GLY A 30 -2.61 3.31 -3.26
C GLY A 30 -3.17 3.99 -4.50
N ILE A 31 -2.87 3.45 -5.69
CA ILE A 31 -3.46 3.85 -6.96
C ILE A 31 -3.99 2.61 -7.67
N ASP A 32 -5.25 2.65 -8.05
CA ASP A 32 -5.91 1.69 -8.94
C ASP A 32 -6.55 2.42 -10.13
N ASN A 33 -7.04 1.65 -11.11
CA ASN A 33 -7.71 2.15 -12.31
C ASN A 33 -9.20 2.46 -12.08
#